data_AF-A0A4V5NNR3-F1
#
_entry.id   AF-A0A4V5NNR3-F1
#
_cell.length_a   1.000
_cell.length_b   1.000
_cell.length_c   1.000
_cell.angle_alpha   90.00
_cell.angle_beta   90.00
_cell.angle_gamma   90.00
#
_symmetry.space_group_name_H-M   'P 1'
#
loop_
_entity.id
_entity.type
_entity.pdbx_description
1 polymer ?
#
loop_
_entity_poly.entity_id
_entity_poly.type
_entity_poly.pdbx_seq_one_letter_code
_entity_poly.pdbx_strand_id
1 'polypeptide(L)'
;MDQNKLTQLTLQTAKSNNAMKLVAFLKSAIENGHKLPARKNTLDVNKSLLAELAGFDRQALDEERGAKDTINILNWAIKHIGLDSGLVHESFVRQSDSPDLKALKKILDKQDREIHRLESLLLRAEAKNNSLVYEIKKLERTLSQKNEADAYISSGYKIVLFDDFEELS
;
A
#
# COMPACT_ATOMS: atom_id res chain seq x y z
N MET A 1 -8.82 -27.77 -5.90
CA MET A 1 -9.56 -27.30 -7.09
C MET A 1 -8.73 -27.43 -8.38
N ASP A 2 -7.44 -27.74 -8.28
CA ASP A 2 -6.48 -27.60 -9.40
C ASP A 2 -6.36 -28.83 -10.32
N GLN A 3 -6.75 -30.02 -9.87
CA GLN A 3 -6.82 -31.23 -10.72
C GLN A 3 -7.76 -31.05 -11.92
N ASN A 4 -8.91 -30.39 -11.74
CA ASN A 4 -9.84 -30.12 -12.84
C ASN A 4 -9.23 -29.18 -13.89
N LYS A 5 -8.45 -28.17 -13.45
CA LYS A 5 -7.73 -27.26 -14.34
C LYS A 5 -6.64 -27.98 -15.13
N LEU A 6 -5.88 -28.87 -14.48
CA LEU A 6 -4.86 -29.70 -15.14
C LEU A 6 -5.46 -30.64 -16.19
N THR A 7 -6.60 -31.29 -15.87
CA THR A 7 -7.31 -32.15 -16.83
C THR A 7 -7.79 -31.34 -18.03
N GLN A 8 -8.42 -30.18 -17.81
CA GLN A 8 -8.90 -29.31 -18.89
C GLN A 8 -7.78 -28.74 -19.76
N LEU A 9 -6.65 -28.36 -19.16
CA LEU A 9 -5.47 -27.89 -19.90
C LEU A 9 -4.88 -29.02 -20.77
N THR A 10 -4.88 -30.26 -20.27
CA THR A 10 -4.36 -31.42 -21.01
C THR A 10 -5.27 -31.82 -22.17
N LEU A 11 -6.56 -31.49 -22.12
CA LEU A 11 -7.50 -31.65 -23.23
C LEU A 11 -7.30 -30.60 -24.35
N GLN A 12 -6.56 -29.52 -24.10
CA GLN A 12 -6.24 -28.54 -25.14
C GLN A 12 -5.22 -29.13 -26.12
N THR A 13 -5.51 -29.05 -27.42
CA THR A 13 -4.58 -29.51 -28.46
C THR A 13 -3.49 -28.47 -28.69
N ALA A 14 -2.28 -28.70 -28.19
CA ALA A 14 -1.10 -27.92 -28.52
C ALA A 14 -0.35 -28.54 -29.70
N LYS A 15 -0.40 -27.90 -30.87
CA LYS A 15 0.25 -28.40 -32.10
C LYS A 15 1.52 -27.62 -32.43
N SER A 16 1.53 -26.32 -32.14
CA SER A 16 2.71 -25.48 -32.35
C SER A 16 3.73 -25.61 -31.21
N ASN A 17 5.01 -25.39 -31.52
CA ASN A 17 6.08 -25.43 -30.51
C ASN A 17 5.83 -24.43 -29.36
N ASN A 18 5.32 -23.24 -29.69
CA ASN A 18 4.98 -22.22 -28.70
C ASN A 18 3.78 -22.63 -27.83
N ALA A 19 2.76 -23.27 -28.41
CA ALA A 19 1.65 -23.83 -27.64
C ALA A 19 2.12 -24.90 -26.65
N MET A 20 3.03 -25.79 -27.06
CA MET A 20 3.59 -26.82 -26.16
C MET A 20 4.37 -26.21 -25.00
N LYS A 21 5.22 -25.21 -25.29
CA LYS A 21 5.95 -24.44 -24.26
C LYS A 21 5.01 -23.72 -23.30
N LEU A 22 3.97 -23.09 -23.83
CA LEU A 22 2.94 -22.42 -23.03
C LEU A 22 2.22 -23.42 -22.12
N VAL A 23 1.80 -24.59 -22.62
CA VAL A 23 1.17 -25.63 -21.79
C VAL A 23 2.11 -26.10 -20.68
N ALA A 24 3.40 -26.33 -20.97
CA ALA A 24 4.37 -26.73 -19.95
C ALA A 24 4.51 -25.69 -18.84
N PHE A 25 4.61 -24.41 -19.20
CA PHE A 25 4.63 -23.30 -18.25
C PHE A 25 3.35 -23.27 -17.41
N LEU A 26 2.17 -23.36 -18.04
CA LEU A 26 0.88 -23.30 -17.35
C LEU A 26 0.65 -24.49 -16.41
N LYS A 27 1.12 -25.70 -16.76
CA LYS A 27 1.08 -26.85 -15.86
C LYS A 27 1.89 -26.57 -14.58
N SER A 28 3.13 -26.12 -14.74
CA SER A 28 3.99 -25.73 -13.61
C SER A 28 3.35 -24.60 -12.79
N ALA A 29 2.74 -23.60 -13.43
CA ALA A 29 2.05 -22.52 -12.74
C ALA A 29 0.87 -23.05 -11.91
N ILE A 30 0.04 -23.95 -12.46
CA ILE A 30 -1.10 -24.56 -11.73
C ILE A 30 -0.61 -25.42 -10.57
N GLU A 31 0.42 -26.25 -10.78
CA GLU A 31 0.99 -27.14 -9.76
C GLU A 31 1.57 -26.36 -8.56
N ASN A 32 2.19 -25.21 -8.84
CA ASN A 32 2.78 -24.35 -7.82
C ASN A 32 1.81 -23.27 -7.28
N GLY A 33 0.56 -23.25 -7.76
CA GLY A 33 -0.45 -22.26 -7.34
C GLY A 33 -0.17 -20.82 -7.80
N HIS A 34 0.67 -20.65 -8.82
CA HIS A 34 0.99 -19.34 -9.41
C HIS A 34 -0.07 -18.89 -10.41
N LYS A 35 -0.27 -17.57 -10.48
CA LYS A 35 -1.16 -16.92 -11.46
C LYS A 35 -0.36 -16.36 -12.64
N LEU A 36 -1.06 -15.89 -13.69
CA LEU A 36 -0.41 -15.33 -14.88
C LEU A 36 0.15 -13.93 -14.64
N PRO A 37 1.31 -13.56 -15.19
CA PRO A 37 1.87 -12.23 -14.98
C PRO A 37 0.92 -11.14 -15.49
N ALA A 38 0.49 -10.23 -14.63
CA ALA A 38 -0.40 -9.12 -15.00
C ALA A 38 0.38 -7.96 -15.61
N ARG A 39 -0.18 -7.29 -16.61
CA ARG A 39 0.37 -6.04 -17.13
C ARG A 39 -0.01 -4.89 -16.20
N LYS A 40 0.97 -4.04 -15.86
CA LYS A 40 0.77 -2.88 -14.96
C LYS A 40 -0.44 -2.06 -15.40
N ASN A 41 -1.34 -1.77 -14.45
CA ASN A 41 -2.53 -0.91 -14.63
C ASN A 41 -3.54 -1.40 -15.68
N THR A 42 -3.55 -2.68 -16.04
CA THR A 42 -4.51 -3.26 -17.01
C THR A 42 -5.03 -4.61 -16.55
N LEU A 43 -6.23 -4.99 -17.01
CA LEU A 43 -6.81 -6.34 -16.83
C LEU A 43 -6.28 -7.36 -17.85
N ASP A 44 -5.10 -7.10 -18.42
CA ASP A 44 -4.52 -7.93 -19.47
C ASP A 44 -3.24 -8.62 -18.97
N VAL A 45 -2.92 -9.74 -19.61
CA VAL A 45 -1.67 -10.47 -19.35
C VAL A 45 -0.50 -9.63 -19.82
N ASN A 46 0.57 -9.60 -19.03
CA ASN A 46 1.85 -9.13 -19.50
C ASN A 46 2.44 -10.17 -20.48
N LYS A 47 2.05 -10.08 -21.75
CA LYS A 47 2.49 -11.00 -22.81
C LYS A 47 4.01 -11.05 -22.96
N SER A 48 4.71 -9.94 -22.73
CA SER A 48 6.19 -9.92 -22.75
C SER A 48 6.76 -10.81 -21.66
N LEU A 49 6.34 -10.62 -20.41
CA LEU A 49 6.85 -11.39 -19.28
C LEU A 49 6.41 -12.85 -19.36
N LEU A 50 5.18 -13.12 -19.83
CA LEU A 50 4.70 -14.49 -20.04
C LEU A 50 5.55 -15.22 -21.09
N ALA A 51 5.84 -14.57 -22.22
CA ALA A 51 6.62 -15.17 -23.29
C ALA A 51 8.09 -15.44 -22.86
N GLU A 52 8.68 -14.51 -22.10
CA GLU A 52 10.00 -14.67 -21.50
C GLU A 52 10.04 -15.88 -20.54
N LEU A 53 9.10 -15.95 -19.59
CA LEU A 53 9.02 -17.04 -18.61
C LEU A 53 8.74 -18.40 -19.26
N ALA A 54 7.97 -18.43 -20.35
CA ALA A 54 7.67 -19.65 -21.08
C ALA A 54 8.70 -19.98 -22.19
N GLY A 55 9.71 -19.12 -22.39
CA GLY A 55 10.83 -19.36 -23.30
C GLY A 55 10.46 -19.31 -24.79
N PHE A 56 9.62 -18.36 -25.20
CA PHE A 56 9.27 -18.12 -26.61
C PHE A 56 9.09 -16.62 -26.93
N ASP A 57 8.92 -16.28 -28.22
CA ASP A 57 8.77 -14.90 -28.68
C ASP A 57 7.37 -14.33 -28.40
N ARG A 58 7.29 -13.08 -27.91
CA ARG A 58 6.03 -12.38 -27.60
C ARG A 58 5.02 -12.42 -28.75
N GLN A 59 5.46 -12.33 -30.01
CA GLN A 59 4.57 -12.30 -31.18
C GLN A 59 3.69 -13.55 -31.28
N ALA A 60 4.10 -14.66 -30.66
CA ALA A 60 3.28 -15.87 -30.58
C ALA A 60 1.98 -15.70 -29.78
N LEU A 61 1.87 -14.65 -28.96
CA LEU A 61 0.71 -14.30 -28.13
C LEU A 61 -0.13 -13.15 -28.71
N ASP A 62 0.24 -12.62 -29.87
CA ASP A 62 -0.54 -11.60 -30.57
C ASP A 62 -1.59 -12.29 -31.46
N GLU A 63 -2.85 -11.90 -31.36
CA GLU A 63 -3.95 -12.61 -32.06
C GLU A 63 -3.80 -12.61 -33.59
N GLU A 64 -3.17 -11.57 -34.14
CA GLU A 64 -2.94 -11.41 -35.58
C GLU A 64 -1.77 -12.25 -36.12
N ARG A 65 -0.83 -12.66 -35.25
CA ARG A 65 0.45 -13.29 -35.64
C ARG A 65 0.68 -14.67 -35.03
N GLY A 66 0.06 -14.91 -33.89
CA GLY A 66 0.18 -16.15 -33.13
C GLY A 66 -0.56 -17.31 -33.76
N ALA A 67 -0.07 -18.51 -33.52
CA ALA A 67 -0.79 -19.72 -33.91
C ALA A 67 -2.11 -19.80 -33.11
N LYS A 68 -3.20 -20.16 -33.80
CA LYS A 68 -4.56 -20.19 -33.23
C LYS A 68 -4.66 -21.04 -31.97
N ASP A 69 -3.91 -22.13 -31.90
CA ASP A 69 -3.86 -23.01 -30.72
C ASP A 69 -3.21 -22.31 -29.50
N THR A 70 -2.10 -21.60 -29.71
CA THR A 70 -1.44 -20.79 -28.67
C THR A 70 -2.38 -19.72 -28.10
N ILE A 71 -3.11 -19.01 -28.97
CA ILE A 71 -4.07 -17.98 -28.55
C ILE A 71 -5.25 -18.58 -27.78
N ASN A 72 -5.78 -19.72 -28.23
CA ASN A 72 -6.85 -20.43 -27.53
C ASN A 72 -6.42 -20.87 -26.12
N ILE A 73 -5.19 -21.40 -25.99
CA ILE A 73 -4.62 -21.79 -24.70
C ILE A 73 -4.42 -20.59 -23.80
N LEU A 74 -3.92 -19.46 -24.34
CA LEU A 74 -3.78 -18.20 -23.59
C LEU A 74 -5.14 -17.71 -23.05
N ASN A 75 -6.17 -17.67 -23.90
CA ASN A 75 -7.50 -17.21 -23.52
C ASN A 75 -8.13 -18.13 -22.46
N TRP A 76 -7.94 -19.45 -22.58
CA TRP A 76 -8.33 -20.41 -21.56
C TRP A 76 -7.60 -20.14 -20.23
N ALA A 77 -6.29 -19.92 -20.28
CA ALA A 77 -5.46 -19.65 -19.11
C ALA A 77 -5.92 -18.38 -18.37
N ILE A 78 -6.19 -17.30 -19.10
CA ILE A 78 -6.72 -16.04 -18.54
C ILE A 78 -8.02 -16.29 -17.76
N LYS A 79 -8.92 -17.09 -18.33
CA LYS A 79 -10.24 -17.38 -17.73
C LYS A 79 -10.17 -18.27 -16.49
N HIS A 80 -9.23 -19.23 -16.45
CA HIS A 80 -9.26 -20.30 -15.44
C HIS A 80 -8.13 -20.25 -14.41
N ILE A 81 -6.96 -19.73 -14.77
CA ILE A 81 -5.83 -19.53 -13.85
C ILE A 81 -5.91 -18.12 -13.23
N GLY A 82 -6.34 -17.15 -14.02
CA GLY A 82 -6.45 -15.76 -13.60
C GLY A 82 -5.09 -15.04 -13.57
N LEU A 83 -5.15 -13.73 -13.39
CA LEU A 83 -3.97 -12.87 -13.35
C LEU A 83 -3.41 -12.78 -11.94
N ASP A 84 -2.07 -12.81 -11.84
CA ASP A 84 -1.27 -12.39 -10.70
C ASP A 84 -1.34 -10.87 -10.58
N SER A 85 -2.56 -10.41 -10.40
CA SER A 85 -2.85 -9.09 -9.88
C SER A 85 -2.63 -9.20 -8.38
N GLY A 86 -1.35 -9.10 -7.97
CA GLY A 86 -0.99 -8.74 -6.61
C GLY A 86 -1.70 -7.43 -6.29
N LEU A 87 -2.89 -7.56 -5.70
CA LEU A 87 -3.89 -6.51 -5.53
C LEU A 87 -4.44 -5.94 -6.84
N VAL A 88 -5.76 -5.86 -6.91
CA VAL A 88 -6.44 -4.77 -7.63
C VAL A 88 -5.78 -3.48 -7.14
N HIS A 89 -4.82 -2.95 -7.90
CA HIS A 89 -4.11 -1.75 -7.52
C HIS A 89 -5.13 -0.65 -7.31
N GLU A 90 -5.10 -0.01 -6.15
CA GLU A 90 -5.98 1.10 -5.82
C GLU A 90 -5.99 2.18 -6.92
N SER A 91 -4.84 2.41 -7.56
CA SER A 91 -4.69 3.27 -8.73
C SER A 91 -5.57 2.84 -9.91
N PHE A 92 -5.75 1.54 -10.14
CA PHE A 92 -6.63 1.01 -11.19
C PHE A 92 -8.10 1.28 -10.88
N VAL A 93 -8.55 1.05 -9.64
CA VAL A 93 -9.93 1.38 -9.23
C VAL A 93 -10.19 2.88 -9.34
N ARG A 94 -9.20 3.69 -8.98
CA ARG A 94 -9.29 5.15 -9.06
C ARG A 94 -9.32 5.66 -10.51
N GLN A 95 -8.60 5.01 -11.42
CA GLN A 95 -8.51 5.38 -12.84
C GLN A 95 -9.60 4.73 -13.73
N SER A 96 -10.31 3.71 -13.25
CA SER A 96 -11.34 3.04 -14.05
C SER A 96 -12.67 3.78 -14.04
N ASP A 97 -13.27 3.89 -15.23
CA ASP A 97 -14.63 4.39 -15.45
C ASP A 97 -15.68 3.25 -15.53
N SER A 98 -15.28 2.01 -15.26
CA SER A 98 -16.19 0.86 -15.28
C SER A 98 -17.34 1.03 -14.27
N PRO A 99 -18.60 0.78 -14.67
CA PRO A 99 -19.75 0.78 -13.76
C PRO A 99 -19.54 -0.11 -12.53
N ASP A 100 -18.90 -1.27 -12.72
CA ASP A 100 -18.66 -2.27 -11.67
C ASP A 100 -17.62 -1.80 -10.64
N LEU A 101 -16.74 -0.87 -11.01
CA LEU A 101 -15.67 -0.34 -10.14
C LEU A 101 -16.04 0.99 -9.48
N LYS A 102 -17.13 1.65 -9.89
CA LYS A 102 -17.63 2.89 -9.25
C LYS A 102 -17.93 2.72 -7.77
N ALA A 103 -18.45 1.56 -7.36
CA ALA A 103 -18.75 1.29 -5.96
C ALA A 103 -17.47 1.24 -5.10
N LEU A 104 -16.43 0.56 -5.60
CA LEU A 104 -15.13 0.48 -4.93
C LEU A 104 -14.43 1.85 -4.89
N LYS A 105 -14.51 2.63 -5.97
CA LYS A 105 -13.98 4.01 -6.01
C LYS A 105 -14.62 4.91 -4.94
N LYS A 106 -15.96 4.85 -4.77
CA LYS A 106 -16.66 5.58 -3.71
C LYS A 106 -16.22 5.16 -2.29
N ILE A 107 -15.94 3.89 -2.08
CA ILE A 107 -15.47 3.38 -0.79
C ILE A 107 -14.06 3.91 -0.50
N LEU A 108 -13.16 3.85 -1.49
CA LEU A 108 -11.81 4.41 -1.41
C LEU A 108 -11.82 5.91 -1.09
N ASP A 109 -12.62 6.69 -1.83
CA ASP A 109 -12.74 8.14 -1.59
C ASP A 109 -13.28 8.45 -0.18
N LYS A 110 -14.15 7.59 0.37
CA LYS A 110 -14.67 7.74 1.74
C LYS A 110 -13.60 7.43 2.78
N GLN A 111 -12.77 6.41 2.54
CA GLN A 111 -11.67 6.04 3.41
C GLN A 111 -10.61 7.15 3.45
N ASP A 112 -10.25 7.75 2.31
CA ASP A 112 -9.29 8.87 2.27
C ASP A 112 -9.75 10.06 3.11
N ARG A 113 -11.04 10.42 3.00
CA ARG A 113 -11.62 11.52 3.80
C ARG A 113 -11.54 11.23 5.28
N GLU A 114 -11.76 9.97 5.67
CA GLU A 114 -11.67 9.57 7.07
C GLU A 114 -10.22 9.58 7.56
N ILE A 115 -9.27 9.09 6.75
CA ILE A 115 -7.83 9.16 7.04
C ILE A 115 -7.42 10.63 7.26
N HIS A 116 -7.74 11.53 6.34
CA HIS A 116 -7.42 12.95 6.48
C HIS A 116 -8.06 13.60 7.70
N ARG A 117 -9.29 13.20 8.05
CA ARG A 117 -9.96 13.66 9.27
C ARG A 117 -9.21 13.19 10.51
N LEU A 118 -8.82 11.92 10.56
CA LEU A 118 -8.10 11.33 11.69
C LEU A 118 -6.70 11.93 11.84
N GLU A 119 -5.97 12.12 10.74
CA GLU A 119 -4.67 12.82 10.72
C GLU A 119 -4.79 14.24 11.28
N SER A 120 -5.82 14.98 10.88
CA SER A 120 -6.08 16.33 11.38
C SER A 120 -6.39 16.34 12.88
N LEU A 121 -7.13 15.34 13.38
CA LEU A 121 -7.42 15.20 14.81
C LEU A 121 -6.17 14.83 15.61
N LEU A 122 -5.33 13.94 15.06
CA LEU A 122 -4.07 13.55 15.65
C LEU A 122 -3.15 14.76 15.83
N LEU A 123 -2.95 15.55 14.76
CA LEU A 123 -2.13 16.78 14.82
C LEU A 123 -2.64 17.78 15.87
N ARG A 124 -3.96 17.95 16.00
CA ARG A 124 -4.53 18.81 17.04
C ARG A 124 -4.28 18.27 18.45
N ALA A 125 -4.40 16.95 18.63
CA ALA A 125 -4.14 16.30 19.90
C ALA A 125 -2.67 16.42 20.30
N GLU A 126 -1.74 16.22 19.36
CA GLU A 126 -0.31 16.41 19.56
C GLU A 126 0.05 17.85 19.92
N ALA A 127 -0.52 18.84 19.21
CA ALA A 127 -0.32 20.25 19.53
C ALA A 127 -0.82 20.60 20.94
N LYS A 128 -2.00 20.09 21.31
CA LYS A 128 -2.54 20.27 22.67
C LYS A 128 -1.66 19.61 23.73
N ASN A 129 -1.17 18.40 23.47
CA ASN A 129 -0.28 17.69 24.38
C ASN A 129 1.02 18.48 24.59
N ASN A 130 1.64 18.96 23.51
CA ASN A 130 2.84 19.80 23.58
C ASN A 130 2.62 21.09 24.40
N SER A 131 1.45 21.73 24.25
CA SER A 131 1.08 22.89 25.07
C SER A 131 0.97 22.55 26.55
N LEU A 132 0.31 21.43 26.90
CA LEU A 132 0.17 20.98 28.27
C LEU A 132 1.52 20.61 28.89
N VAL A 133 2.38 19.91 28.14
CA VAL A 133 3.75 19.58 28.57
C VAL A 133 4.56 20.85 28.87
N TYR A 134 4.40 21.89 28.05
CA TYR A 134 5.04 23.18 28.30
C TYR A 134 4.54 23.83 29.59
N GLU A 135 3.22 23.83 29.83
CA GLU A 135 2.63 24.38 31.06
C GLU A 135 3.10 23.62 32.30
N ILE A 136 3.14 22.29 32.25
CA ILE A 136 3.65 21.45 33.34
C ILE A 136 5.09 21.85 33.68
N LYS A 137 5.98 21.92 32.68
CA LYS A 137 7.37 22.32 32.90
C LYS A 137 7.51 23.72 33.48
N LYS A 138 6.64 24.65 33.07
CA LYS A 138 6.61 26.01 33.63
C LYS A 138 6.23 25.98 35.12
N LEU A 139 5.18 25.24 35.46
CA LEU A 139 4.72 25.09 36.84
C LEU A 139 5.76 24.38 37.73
N GLU A 140 6.41 23.32 37.23
CA GLU A 140 7.50 22.63 37.92
C GLU A 140 8.65 23.58 38.26
N ARG A 141 9.04 24.46 37.33
CA ARG A 141 10.07 25.48 37.59
C ARG A 141 9.64 26.46 38.67
N THR A 142 8.41 26.96 38.60
CA THR A 142 7.87 27.87 39.63
C THR A 142 7.82 27.20 41.00
N LEU A 143 7.47 25.92 41.05
CA LEU A 143 7.42 25.16 42.29
C LEU A 143 8.83 24.94 42.86
N SER A 144 9.82 24.61 42.02
CA SER A 144 11.23 24.51 42.46
C SER A 144 11.72 25.83 43.05
N GLN A 145 11.48 26.95 42.37
CA GLN A 145 11.89 28.28 42.85
C GLN A 145 11.25 28.64 44.19
N LYS A 146 9.96 28.32 44.38
CA LYS A 146 9.29 28.51 45.67
C LYS A 146 9.88 27.64 46.76
N ASN A 147 10.11 26.36 46.49
CA ASN A 147 10.72 25.45 47.46
C ASN A 147 12.14 25.89 47.85
N GLU A 148 12.93 26.37 46.90
CA GLU A 148 14.25 26.95 47.17
C GLU A 148 14.13 28.19 48.06
N ALA A 149 13.23 29.13 47.74
CA ALA A 149 12.99 30.32 48.56
C ALA A 149 12.54 29.96 50.00
N ASP A 150 11.62 29.00 50.14
CA ASP A 150 11.15 28.52 51.44
C ASP A 150 12.28 27.82 52.23
N ALA A 151 13.16 27.08 51.56
CA ALA A 151 14.37 26.49 52.15
C ALA A 151 15.35 27.56 52.64
N TYR A 152 15.54 28.65 51.88
CA TYR A 152 16.35 29.81 52.31
C TYR A 152 15.76 30.51 53.54
N ILE A 153 14.44 30.70 53.58
CA ILE A 153 13.75 31.31 54.74
C ILE A 153 13.87 30.42 55.98
N SER A 154 13.64 29.10 55.83
CA SER A 154 13.67 28.14 56.94
C SER A 154 15.08 27.88 57.51
N SER A 155 16.14 28.10 56.71
CA SER A 155 17.53 27.97 57.15
C SER A 155 18.06 29.19 57.91
N GLY A 156 17.21 30.20 58.17
CA GLY A 156 17.54 31.35 59.00
C GLY A 156 18.29 32.48 58.30
N TYR A 157 18.43 32.42 56.97
CA TYR A 157 18.98 33.53 56.19
C TYR A 157 17.92 34.62 55.97
N LYS A 158 18.27 35.87 56.29
CA LYS A 158 17.39 37.03 56.08
C LYS A 158 17.50 37.48 54.62
N ILE A 159 16.42 37.34 53.85
CA ILE A 159 16.33 37.95 52.52
C ILE A 159 16.27 39.48 52.73
N VAL A 160 17.33 40.19 52.36
CA VAL A 160 17.37 41.66 52.31
C VAL A 160 17.03 42.06 50.88
N LEU A 161 15.81 42.57 50.67
CA LEU A 161 15.46 43.28 49.45
C LEU A 161 16.06 44.68 49.57
N PHE A 162 17.05 44.99 48.72
CA PHE A 162 17.52 46.36 48.57
C PHE A 162 16.59 47.08 47.60
N ASP A 163 15.77 48.00 48.11
CA ASP A 163 15.07 49.02 47.31
C ASP A 163 16.07 50.14 46.98
N ASP A 164 17.14 49.83 46.25
CA ASP A 164 18.08 50.84 45.77
C ASP A 164 17.80 51.13 44.29
N PHE A 165 16.70 51.84 44.05
CA PHE A 165 16.63 52.80 42.94
C PHE A 165 16.57 54.19 43.58
N GLU A 166 17.71 54.66 44.11
CA GLU A 166 17.94 56.10 44.16
C GLU A 166 18.03 56.58 42.71
N GLU A 167 17.07 57.44 42.34
CA GLU A 167 17.11 58.23 41.13
C GLU A 167 18.45 58.97 41.07
N LEU A 168 19.29 58.62 40.10
CA LEU A 168 20.44 59.42 39.71
C LEU A 168 19.92 60.76 39.14
N SER A 169 19.92 61.80 39.98
CA SER A 169 19.85 63.22 39.56
C SER A 169 21.23 63.75 39.20
#